data_AF-A0A3D2EUR3-F1
#
_entry.id   AF-A0A3D2EUR3-F1
#
_cell.length_a   1.000
_cell.length_b   1.000
_cell.length_c   1.000
_cell.angle_alpha   90.00
_cell.angle_beta   90.00
_cell.angle_gamma   90.00
#
_symmetry.space_group_name_H-M   'P 1'
#
loop_
_entity.id
_entity.type
_entity.pdbx_description
1 polymer ?
#
loop_
_entity_poly.entity_id
_entity_poly.type
_entity_poly.pdbx_seq_one_letter_code
_entity_poly.pdbx_strand_id
1 'polypeptide(L)'
;MARAMKNMGLTRLVLVEPQEFPSDKADARSSGAVDLLTNAKVVSSLPEAVAGCGLVIGTSARSRHIPWPLINPRQTAIQVLQEAP
;
A
#
# COMPACT_ATOMS: atom_id res chain seq x y z
N MET A 1 5.01 5.00 6.58
CA MET A 1 4.63 3.83 5.76
C MET A 1 5.81 2.89 5.57
N ALA A 2 6.91 3.30 4.94
CA ALA A 2 8.08 2.44 4.67
C ALA A 2 8.55 1.61 5.88
N ARG A 3 8.79 2.24 7.05
CA ARG A 3 9.18 1.52 8.29
C ARG A 3 8.20 0.41 8.67
N ALA A 4 6.90 0.71 8.65
CA ALA A 4 5.86 -0.24 9.04
C ALA A 4 5.78 -1.42 8.07
N MET A 5 5.89 -1.15 6.77
CA MET A 5 5.97 -2.19 5.73
C MET A 5 7.17 -3.11 5.97
N LYS A 6 8.36 -2.54 6.18
CA LYS A 6 9.59 -3.31 6.39
C LYS A 6 9.53 -4.19 7.63
N ASN A 7 9.02 -3.66 8.74
CA ASN A 7 8.80 -4.43 9.97
C ASN A 7 7.84 -5.62 9.79
N MET A 8 6.95 -5.55 8.79
CA MET A 8 5.97 -6.59 8.48
C MET A 8 6.37 -7.43 7.25
N GLY A 9 7.61 -7.30 6.77
CA GLY A 9 8.12 -8.07 5.62
C GLY A 9 7.57 -7.65 4.25
N LEU A 10 6.90 -6.51 4.15
CA LEU A 10 6.37 -5.99 2.88
C LEU A 10 7.46 -5.20 2.13
N THR A 11 7.65 -5.50 0.85
CA THR A 11 8.76 -4.98 0.03
C THR A 11 8.33 -4.15 -1.19
N ARG A 12 7.05 -4.18 -1.57
CA ARG A 12 6.54 -3.51 -2.79
C ARG A 12 5.73 -2.26 -2.41
N LEU A 13 6.30 -1.09 -2.67
CA LEU A 13 5.64 0.21 -2.50
C LEU A 13 5.34 0.82 -3.87
N VAL A 14 4.09 1.26 -4.07
CA VAL A 14 3.66 2.02 -5.25
C VAL A 14 3.05 3.33 -4.77
N LEU A 15 3.47 4.45 -5.35
CA LEU A 15 2.98 5.79 -5.04
C LEU A 15 2.22 6.33 -6.26
N VAL A 16 0.97 6.76 -6.05
CA VAL A 16 0.13 7.34 -7.09
C VAL A 16 0.16 8.86 -6.96
N GLU A 17 0.68 9.54 -7.97
CA GLU A 17 0.75 11.00 -8.06
C GLU A 17 1.13 11.67 -6.72
N PRO A 18 2.28 11.29 -6.10
CA PRO A 18 2.68 11.85 -4.83
C PRO A 18 2.97 13.35 -4.99
N GLN A 19 2.48 14.15 -4.03
CA GLN A 19 2.69 15.61 -4.05
C GLN A 19 4.18 15.99 -3.93
N GLU A 20 4.96 15.20 -3.18
CA GLU A 20 6.40 15.40 -2.97
C GLU A 20 7.09 14.03 -3.00
N PHE A 21 7.84 13.75 -4.07
CA PHE A 21 8.67 12.54 -4.17
C PHE A 21 9.76 12.72 -5.24
N PRO A 22 11.05 12.41 -4.95
CA PRO A 22 11.59 11.98 -3.66
C PRO A 22 11.43 13.04 -2.56
N SER A 23 11.49 12.64 -1.28
CA SER A 23 11.26 13.54 -0.15
C SER A 23 12.23 13.24 1.00
N ASP A 24 13.06 14.21 1.37
CA ASP A 24 13.99 14.11 2.50
C ASP A 24 13.26 13.84 3.81
N LYS A 25 12.03 14.36 3.96
CA LYS A 25 11.17 14.08 5.13
C LYS A 25 10.75 12.62 5.18
N ALA A 26 10.46 12.02 4.03
CA ALA A 26 10.11 10.60 3.96
C ALA A 26 11.33 9.73 4.32
N ASP A 27 12.52 10.09 3.81
CA ASP A 27 13.77 9.38 4.08
C ASP A 27 14.14 9.43 5.57
N ALA A 28 14.13 10.63 6.18
CA ALA A 28 14.40 10.81 7.60
C ALA A 28 13.43 10.00 8.50
N ARG A 29 12.17 9.84 8.07
CA ARG A 29 11.13 9.10 8.81
C ARG A 29 11.08 7.61 8.47
N SER A 30 11.85 7.15 7.50
CA SER A 30 11.84 5.74 7.06
C SER A 30 12.53 4.82 8.06
N SER A 31 13.44 5.35 8.89
CA SER A 31 14.17 4.62 9.95
C SER A 31 14.69 3.24 9.48
N GLY A 32 15.61 3.23 8.52
CA GLY A 32 16.20 2.00 7.99
C GLY A 32 15.38 1.30 6.90
N ALA A 33 14.28 1.92 6.45
CA ALA A 33 13.46 1.47 5.32
C ALA A 33 13.62 2.36 4.07
N VAL A 34 14.78 3.00 3.91
CA VAL A 34 15.09 3.87 2.74
C VAL A 34 15.06 3.06 1.43
N ASP A 35 15.42 1.79 1.48
CA ASP A 35 15.34 0.84 0.37
C ASP A 35 13.92 0.72 -0.20
N LEU A 36 12.89 0.76 0.64
CA LEU A 36 11.49 0.75 0.18
C LEU A 36 11.11 2.03 -0.57
N LEU A 37 11.63 3.18 -0.14
CA LEU A 37 11.40 4.45 -0.82
C LEU A 37 12.19 4.50 -2.12
N THR A 38 13.45 4.06 -2.10
CA THR A 38 14.32 4.00 -3.28
C THR A 38 13.74 3.12 -4.39
N ASN A 39 13.15 1.98 -4.02
CA ASN A 39 12.53 1.04 -4.95
C ASN A 39 11.03 1.30 -5.19
N ALA A 40 10.47 2.41 -4.68
CA ALA A 40 9.05 2.69 -4.85
C ALA A 40 8.74 3.00 -6.33
N LYS A 41 7.71 2.35 -6.88
CA LYS A 41 7.21 2.69 -8.22
C LYS A 41 6.30 3.91 -8.12
N VAL A 42 6.59 4.97 -8.87
CA VAL A 42 5.69 6.12 -9.00
C VAL A 42 4.86 5.97 -10.26
N VAL A 43 3.55 6.15 -10.16
CA VAL A 43 2.58 6.03 -11.25
C VAL A 43 1.63 7.23 -11.27
N SER A 44 0.99 7.49 -12.40
CA SER A 44 0.09 8.65 -12.56
C SER A 44 -1.34 8.36 -12.13
N SER A 45 -1.73 7.09 -11.97
CA SER A 45 -3.13 6.76 -11.73
C SER A 45 -3.32 5.50 -10.87
N LEU A 46 -4.45 5.44 -10.16
CA LEU A 46 -4.84 4.27 -9.38
C LEU A 46 -5.00 3.01 -10.26
N PRO A 47 -5.62 3.06 -11.45
CA PRO A 47 -5.68 1.90 -12.35
C PRO A 47 -4.30 1.32 -12.70
N GLU A 48 -3.30 2.18 -12.92
CA GLU A 48 -1.93 1.70 -13.17
C GLU A 48 -1.32 1.04 -11.92
N ALA A 49 -1.59 1.59 -10.74
CA ALA A 49 -1.04 1.09 -9.48
C ALA A 49 -1.50 -0.33 -9.13
N VAL A 50 -2.74 -0.67 -9.50
CA VAL A 50 -3.37 -1.97 -9.20
C VAL A 50 -3.43 -2.90 -10.41
N ALA A 51 -2.79 -2.53 -11.53
CA ALA A 51 -2.77 -3.34 -12.73
C ALA A 51 -2.15 -4.72 -12.45
N GLY A 52 -2.88 -5.78 -12.82
CA GLY A 52 -2.46 -7.17 -12.59
C GLY A 52 -2.70 -7.70 -11.17
N CYS A 53 -3.31 -6.92 -10.26
CA CYS A 53 -3.76 -7.43 -8.96
C CYS A 53 -5.06 -8.21 -9.10
N GLY A 54 -5.07 -9.50 -8.75
CA GLY A 54 -6.30 -10.31 -8.67
C GLY A 54 -7.24 -9.90 -7.54
N LEU A 55 -6.70 -9.31 -6.47
CA LEU A 55 -7.44 -8.77 -5.33
C LEU A 55 -6.99 -7.33 -5.03
N VAL A 56 -7.94 -6.42 -4.85
CA VAL A 56 -7.70 -5.03 -4.43
C VAL A 56 -8.49 -4.71 -3.18
N ILE A 57 -7.79 -4.29 -2.11
CA ILE A 57 -8.41 -3.91 -0.83
C ILE A 57 -8.22 -2.42 -0.59
N GLY A 58 -9.34 -1.70 -0.42
CA GLY A 58 -9.34 -0.30 0.00
C GLY A 58 -9.48 -0.16 1.52
N THR A 59 -8.71 0.75 2.12
CA THR A 59 -8.84 1.09 3.54
C THR A 59 -9.57 2.42 3.71
N SER A 60 -10.50 2.49 4.66
CA SER A 60 -11.27 3.71 4.97
C SER A 60 -11.59 3.74 6.46
N ALA A 61 -11.55 4.94 7.06
CA ALA A 61 -11.92 5.13 8.47
C ALA A 61 -13.43 5.07 8.72
N ARG A 62 -14.24 5.21 7.66
CA ARG A 62 -15.71 5.24 7.71
C ARG A 62 -16.31 4.42 6.58
N SER A 63 -17.50 3.85 6.82
CA SER A 63 -18.27 3.24 5.76
C SER A 63 -18.66 4.31 4.74
N ARG A 64 -18.50 3.99 3.47
CA ARG A 64 -19.04 4.81 2.38
C ARG A 64 -20.42 4.28 2.04
N HIS A 65 -21.26 5.10 1.39
CA HIS A 65 -22.55 4.67 0.82
C HIS A 65 -22.43 3.70 -0.37
N ILE A 66 -21.25 3.10 -0.55
CA ILE A 66 -21.01 2.14 -1.63
C ILE A 66 -21.16 0.75 -1.01
N PRO A 67 -22.00 -0.14 -1.58
CA PRO A 67 -22.33 -1.44 -1.00
C PRO A 67 -21.20 -2.46 -1.19
N TRP A 68 -19.99 -2.12 -0.73
CA TRP A 68 -18.85 -3.03 -0.68
C TRP A 68 -18.88 -3.85 0.62
N PRO A 69 -18.39 -5.10 0.58
CA PRO A 69 -18.21 -5.88 1.79
C PRO A 69 -17.22 -5.16 2.73
N LEU A 70 -17.64 -4.94 3.97
CA LEU A 70 -16.78 -4.40 5.02
C LEU A 70 -16.22 -5.55 5.82
N ILE A 71 -14.90 -5.67 5.80
CA ILE A 71 -14.16 -6.69 6.54
C ILE A 71 -13.14 -6.02 7.44
N ASN A 72 -12.87 -6.62 8.60
CA ASN A 72 -11.85 -6.11 9.51
C ASN A 72 -10.43 -6.54 9.06
N PRO A 73 -9.35 -5.97 9.63
CA PRO A 73 -7.98 -6.30 9.23
C PRO A 73 -7.62 -7.79 9.36
N ARG A 74 -8.16 -8.50 10.35
CA ARG A 74 -7.90 -9.94 10.54
C ARG A 74 -8.55 -10.78 9.43
N GLN A 75 -9.80 -10.46 9.09
CA GLN A 75 -10.51 -11.11 7.98
C GLN A 75 -9.82 -10.80 6.64
N THR A 76 -9.38 -9.56 6.45
CA THR A 76 -8.62 -9.15 5.26
C THR A 76 -7.35 -9.97 5.09
N ALA A 77 -6.58 -10.16 6.17
CA ALA A 77 -5.35 -10.95 6.11
C ALA A 77 -5.62 -12.40 5.67
N ILE A 78 -6.70 -13.02 6.16
CA ILE A 78 -7.11 -14.36 5.75
C ILE A 78 -7.46 -14.39 4.26
N GLN A 79 -8.27 -13.44 3.78
CA GLN A 79 -8.66 -13.36 2.38
C GLN A 79 -7.45 -13.15 1.45
N VAL A 80 -6.52 -12.27 1.82
CA VAL A 80 -5.29 -12.03 1.04
C VAL A 80 -4.46 -13.30 0.92
N LEU A 81 -4.37 -14.12 1.97
CA LEU A 81 -3.65 -15.40 1.94
C LEU A 81 -4.34 -16.46 1.07
N GLN A 82 -5.67 -16.39 0.93
CA GLN A 82 -6.44 -17.31 0.08
C GLN A 82 -6.32 -16.99 -1.41
N GLU A 83 -6.17 -15.71 -1.75
CA GLU A 83 -5.98 -15.23 -3.13
C GLU A 83 -4.51 -15.21 -3.57
N ALA A 84 -3.58 -15.50 -2.66
CA ALA A 84 -2.16 -15.60 -2.97
C ALA A 84 -1.88 -16.91 -3.76
N PRO A 85 -1.14 -16.86 -4.86
CA PRO A 85 -0.75 -18.05 -5.62
C PRO A 85 0.22 -18.97 -4.85
#